data_AF-A0A9E4MLB5-F1
#
_entry.id   AF-A0A9E4MLB5-F1
#
_cell.length_a   1.000
_cell.length_b   1.000
_cell.length_c   1.000
_cell.angle_alpha   90.00
_cell.angle_beta   90.00
_cell.angle_gamma   90.00
#
_symmetry.space_group_name_H-M   'P 1'
#
loop_
_entity.id
_entity.type
_entity.pdbx_description
1 polymer ?
#
loop_
_entity_poly.entity_id
_entity_poly.type
_entity_poly.pdbx_seq_one_letter_code
_entity_poly.pdbx_strand_id
1 'polypeptide(L)'
;MDGHRARIAELWAGFNRVAQGNPNAWIRRPLTASEIGTVSPANRAVTFPYTKLMNANMRVDMAAALVLCSLETAKALGIPRSKMIFPVSGTDAVDHYFVSERNDLHSSPAIRLAGRRALELAGVEAADLDLVDVYSCFPSAVQIAARELGLDLERPLSVTGGLTFGGGPLNSYVMHSIARTAELLRETDGGRGLVTANGGMLTKHSFGVYSAAEPDRPYCHEDLTKEVHALPKRTATNGYAGPAEVESYAVMFGGVAPKSTTSFRSVYGKRAAPTTEPSLAHLACRLPDGRRAWANVDDPDTLHAMCEQEFCGRDVQLDGAGTAECQ
;
A
#
# COMPACT_ATOMS: atom_id res chain seq x y z
N MET A 1 11.07 -14.52 10.58
CA MET A 1 9.98 -13.54 10.76
C MET A 1 10.40 -12.28 11.50
N ASP A 2 11.16 -12.37 12.59
CA ASP A 2 11.58 -11.18 13.35
C ASP A 2 12.40 -10.18 12.55
N GLY A 3 13.29 -10.65 11.66
CA GLY A 3 14.01 -9.77 10.73
C GLY A 3 13.11 -9.01 9.77
N HIS A 4 11.94 -9.56 9.38
CA HIS A 4 10.96 -8.82 8.58
C HIS A 4 10.22 -7.77 9.41
N ARG A 5 9.77 -8.13 10.62
CA ARG A 5 9.09 -7.20 11.54
C ARG A 5 9.95 -5.99 11.90
N ALA A 6 11.22 -6.20 12.20
CA ALA A 6 12.16 -5.12 12.46
C ALA A 6 12.31 -4.20 11.24
N ARG A 7 12.46 -4.78 10.04
CA ARG A 7 12.60 -4.03 8.79
C ARG A 7 11.37 -3.17 8.44
N ILE A 8 10.16 -3.71 8.56
CA ILE A 8 8.95 -2.90 8.30
C ILE A 8 8.71 -1.84 9.37
N ALA A 9 9.17 -2.07 10.60
CA ALA A 9 9.13 -1.07 11.67
C ALA A 9 10.11 0.08 11.41
N GLU A 10 11.32 -0.22 10.92
CA GLU A 10 12.30 0.82 10.54
C GLU A 10 11.81 1.62 9.32
N LEU A 11 11.25 0.94 8.31
CA LEU A 11 10.60 1.60 7.18
C LEU A 11 9.55 2.61 7.68
N TRP A 12 8.68 2.21 8.60
CA TRP A 12 7.67 3.10 9.17
C TRP A 12 8.26 4.22 10.04
N ALA A 13 9.37 3.99 10.75
CA ALA A 13 10.08 5.04 11.47
C ALA A 13 10.58 6.12 10.49
N GLY A 14 11.01 5.74 9.29
CA GLY A 14 11.32 6.67 8.19
C GLY A 14 10.15 7.58 7.82
N PHE A 15 8.95 7.00 7.66
CA PHE A 15 7.73 7.78 7.40
C PHE A 15 7.38 8.71 8.57
N ASN A 16 7.58 8.26 9.82
CA ASN A 16 7.39 9.13 10.99
C ASN A 16 8.39 10.31 11.00
N ARG A 17 9.66 10.09 10.65
CA ARG A 17 10.68 11.16 10.54
C ARG A 17 10.26 12.24 9.55
N VAL A 18 9.72 11.85 8.39
CA VAL A 18 9.15 12.81 7.43
C VAL A 18 7.97 13.58 8.03
N ALA A 19 7.06 12.87 8.72
CA ALA A 19 5.89 13.49 9.33
C ALA A 19 6.24 14.58 10.36
N GLN A 20 7.32 14.40 11.13
CA GLN A 20 7.78 15.38 12.13
C GLN A 20 8.04 16.77 11.51
N GLY A 21 8.61 16.79 10.29
CA GLY A 21 8.92 18.00 9.51
C GLY A 21 7.76 18.51 8.64
N ASN A 22 6.67 17.77 8.51
CA ASN A 22 5.50 18.21 7.77
C ASN A 22 4.55 19.00 8.69
N PRO A 23 4.33 20.31 8.45
CA PRO A 23 3.43 21.12 9.29
C PRO A 23 1.98 20.63 9.26
N ASN A 24 1.58 19.93 8.20
CA ASN A 24 0.23 19.41 8.00
C ASN A 24 0.04 17.96 8.47
N ALA A 25 1.09 17.30 8.99
CA ALA A 25 0.97 15.91 9.43
C ALA A 25 0.15 15.79 10.73
N TRP A 26 -0.70 14.76 10.80
CA TRP A 26 -1.55 14.50 11.96
C TRP A 26 -0.78 14.02 13.21
N ILE A 27 0.21 13.15 13.01
CA ILE A 27 1.05 12.59 14.09
C ILE A 27 2.48 13.04 13.86
N ARG A 28 2.88 14.09 14.57
CA ARG A 28 4.23 14.68 14.49
C ARG A 28 5.14 14.30 15.65
N ARG A 29 4.65 13.49 16.60
CA ARG A 29 5.51 13.02 17.70
C ARG A 29 6.59 12.08 17.16
N PRO A 30 7.85 12.19 17.62
CA PRO A 30 8.87 11.23 17.30
C PRO A 30 8.50 9.83 17.79
N LEU A 31 8.76 8.83 16.96
CA LEU A 31 8.52 7.43 17.23
C LEU A 31 9.70 6.61 16.71
N THR A 32 10.21 5.73 17.55
CA THR A 32 11.24 4.76 17.17
C THR A 32 10.63 3.55 16.47
N ALA A 33 11.43 2.82 15.68
CA ALA A 33 11.01 1.56 15.08
C ALA A 33 10.54 0.55 16.14
N SER A 34 11.23 0.50 17.30
CA SER A 34 10.83 -0.37 18.42
C SER A 34 9.42 -0.04 18.92
N GLU A 35 9.10 1.24 19.16
CA GLU A 35 7.76 1.64 19.59
C GLU A 35 6.68 1.33 18.54
N ILE A 36 7.02 1.47 17.25
CA ILE A 36 6.08 1.19 16.14
C ILE A 36 5.84 -0.31 15.99
N GLY A 37 6.89 -1.14 16.08
CA GLY A 37 6.81 -2.59 15.90
C GLY A 37 6.33 -3.37 17.12
N THR A 38 6.35 -2.76 18.31
CA THR A 38 6.01 -3.43 19.57
C THR A 38 4.53 -3.24 19.92
N VAL A 39 3.88 -4.36 20.25
CA VAL A 39 2.49 -4.37 20.73
C VAL A 39 2.42 -3.70 22.11
N SER A 40 1.47 -2.79 22.28
CA SER A 40 1.17 -2.15 23.57
C SER A 40 -0.30 -1.74 23.65
N PRO A 41 -0.81 -1.32 24.82
CA PRO A 41 -2.18 -0.80 24.92
C PRO A 41 -2.47 0.35 23.94
N ALA A 42 -1.48 1.19 23.65
CA ALA A 42 -1.59 2.30 22.71
C ALA A 42 -1.37 1.89 21.23
N ASN A 43 -0.68 0.76 21.01
CA ASN A 43 -0.26 0.22 19.72
C ASN A 43 -0.58 -1.28 19.58
N ARG A 44 -1.85 -1.64 19.73
CA ARG A 44 -2.31 -3.05 19.66
C ARG A 44 -1.94 -3.75 18.36
N ALA A 45 -1.88 -5.08 18.38
CA ALA A 45 -1.92 -5.90 17.17
C ALA A 45 -3.25 -5.70 16.41
N VAL A 46 -3.20 -5.73 15.08
CA VAL A 46 -4.39 -5.59 14.22
C VAL A 46 -4.57 -6.85 13.39
N THR A 47 -3.58 -7.13 12.56
CA THR A 47 -3.48 -8.33 11.74
C THR A 47 -2.00 -8.64 11.67
N PHE A 48 -1.57 -9.87 11.93
CA PHE A 48 -0.17 -10.24 11.86
C PHE A 48 0.36 -9.95 10.44
N PRO A 49 1.48 -9.22 10.28
CA PRO A 49 2.46 -8.80 11.31
C PRO A 49 2.30 -7.34 11.82
N TYR A 50 1.22 -6.65 11.48
CA TYR A 50 1.02 -5.22 11.68
C TYR A 50 0.40 -4.85 13.03
N THR A 51 1.05 -3.91 13.71
CA THR A 51 0.49 -3.14 14.84
C THR A 51 -0.36 -1.97 14.32
N LYS A 52 -1.13 -1.34 15.21
CA LYS A 52 -1.96 -0.16 14.88
C LYS A 52 -1.17 0.95 14.19
N LEU A 53 0.07 1.22 14.59
CA LEU A 53 0.93 2.25 14.01
C LEU A 53 1.52 1.86 12.65
N MET A 54 1.33 0.62 12.19
CA MET A 54 1.67 0.18 10.82
C MET A 54 0.48 0.22 9.87
N ASN A 55 -0.64 0.84 10.27
CA ASN A 55 -1.87 0.93 9.49
C ASN A 55 -2.20 2.39 9.17
N ALA A 56 -2.94 2.62 8.09
CA ALA A 56 -3.47 3.93 7.73
C ALA A 56 -4.29 4.59 8.87
N ASN A 57 -4.12 5.90 9.03
CA ASN A 57 -4.93 6.70 9.94
C ASN A 57 -5.96 7.54 9.15
N MET A 58 -7.16 6.97 9.02
CA MET A 58 -8.27 7.61 8.31
C MET A 58 -9.21 8.44 9.20
N ARG A 59 -8.97 8.49 10.51
CA ARG A 59 -9.81 9.25 11.46
C ARG A 59 -9.20 10.61 11.73
N VAL A 60 -9.21 11.44 10.71
CA VAL A 60 -8.62 12.78 10.69
C VAL A 60 -9.60 13.74 10.03
N ASP A 61 -9.54 15.02 10.38
CA ASP A 61 -10.28 16.10 9.71
C ASP A 61 -9.28 17.01 9.02
N MET A 62 -9.12 16.80 7.72
CA MET A 62 -8.13 17.49 6.89
C MET A 62 -8.69 17.70 5.48
N ALA A 63 -8.28 18.79 4.84
CA ALA A 63 -8.62 19.10 3.47
C ALA A 63 -7.38 19.49 2.68
N ALA A 64 -7.41 19.21 1.38
CA ALA A 64 -6.44 19.69 0.41
C ALA A 64 -7.20 20.18 -0.83
N ALA A 65 -6.63 21.15 -1.52
CA ALA A 65 -7.15 21.66 -2.78
C ALA A 65 -6.00 21.88 -3.75
N LEU A 66 -6.25 21.59 -5.03
CA LEU A 66 -5.33 21.83 -6.12
C LEU A 66 -5.99 22.81 -7.09
N VAL A 67 -5.25 23.84 -7.50
CA VAL A 67 -5.70 24.79 -8.54
C VAL A 67 -4.90 24.49 -9.80
N LEU A 68 -5.59 24.01 -10.83
CA LEU A 68 -5.00 23.69 -12.13
C LEU A 68 -5.54 24.66 -13.18
N CYS A 69 -4.65 25.20 -14.01
CA CYS A 69 -5.01 26.05 -15.15
C CYS A 69 -3.95 25.89 -16.25
N SER A 70 -4.22 26.46 -17.43
CA SER A 70 -3.20 26.51 -18.49
C SER A 70 -2.07 27.47 -18.08
N LEU A 71 -0.88 27.24 -18.64
CA LEU A 71 0.25 28.15 -18.45
C LEU A 71 -0.07 29.57 -18.97
N GLU A 72 -0.85 29.67 -20.06
CA GLU A 72 -1.34 30.93 -20.58
C GLU A 72 -2.18 31.68 -19.55
N THR A 73 -3.17 31.02 -18.94
CA THR A 73 -4.00 31.63 -17.90
C THR A 73 -3.17 32.06 -16.68
N ALA A 74 -2.22 31.22 -16.23
CA ALA A 74 -1.36 31.56 -15.11
C ALA A 74 -0.48 32.81 -15.41
N LYS A 75 0.07 32.91 -16.63
CA LYS A 75 0.83 34.09 -17.09
C LYS A 75 -0.05 35.34 -17.19
N ALA A 76 -1.25 35.21 -17.77
CA ALA A 76 -2.20 36.32 -17.92
C ALA A 76 -2.67 36.89 -16.56
N LEU A 77 -2.83 36.03 -15.55
CA LEU A 77 -3.18 36.42 -14.19
C LEU A 77 -1.98 36.90 -13.34
N GLY A 78 -0.77 36.95 -13.92
CA GLY A 78 0.43 37.40 -13.22
C GLY A 78 0.89 36.48 -12.08
N ILE A 79 0.56 35.19 -12.13
CA ILE A 79 1.02 34.23 -11.13
C ILE A 79 2.56 34.13 -11.20
N PRO A 80 3.29 34.22 -10.07
CA PRO A 80 4.74 34.09 -10.09
C PRO A 80 5.20 32.72 -10.60
N ARG A 81 6.26 32.68 -11.42
CA ARG A 81 6.82 31.43 -11.96
C ARG A 81 7.22 30.43 -10.85
N SER A 82 7.70 30.94 -9.72
CA SER A 82 8.06 30.15 -8.53
C SER A 82 6.86 29.48 -7.83
N LYS A 83 5.61 29.80 -8.21
CA LYS A 83 4.41 29.13 -7.69
C LYS A 83 3.88 28.05 -8.64
N MET A 84 4.34 28.02 -9.89
CA MET A 84 3.87 27.10 -10.92
C MET A 84 4.61 25.77 -10.83
N ILE A 85 3.85 24.68 -10.71
CA ILE A 85 4.33 23.30 -10.76
C ILE A 85 3.62 22.61 -11.92
N PHE A 86 4.37 21.84 -12.70
CA PHE A 86 3.89 21.26 -13.95
C PHE A 86 3.67 19.76 -13.78
N PRO A 87 2.46 19.21 -14.01
CA PRO A 87 2.32 17.79 -14.27
C PRO A 87 3.01 17.48 -15.61
N VAL A 88 3.93 16.52 -15.60
CA VAL A 88 4.75 16.13 -16.75
C VAL A 88 4.17 14.91 -17.43
N SER A 89 3.85 13.89 -16.64
CA SER A 89 3.24 12.66 -17.12
C SER A 89 2.26 12.11 -16.09
N GLY A 90 1.30 11.32 -16.58
CA GLY A 90 0.43 10.51 -15.75
C GLY A 90 0.21 9.13 -16.36
N THR A 91 0.03 8.12 -15.54
CA THR A 91 -0.38 6.80 -16.04
C THR A 91 -1.31 6.10 -15.07
N ASP A 92 -2.16 5.23 -15.60
CA ASP A 92 -3.03 4.37 -14.81
C ASP A 92 -2.82 2.90 -15.16
N ALA A 93 -3.10 2.01 -14.19
CA ALA A 93 -3.27 0.60 -14.46
C ALA A 93 -4.10 -0.08 -13.38
N VAL A 94 -4.81 -1.14 -13.78
CA VAL A 94 -5.56 -2.01 -12.88
C VAL A 94 -4.92 -3.40 -12.88
N ASP A 95 -4.49 -3.87 -11.69
CA ASP A 95 -4.11 -5.27 -11.48
C ASP A 95 -5.33 -6.17 -11.66
N HIS A 96 -5.11 -7.47 -11.92
CA HIS A 96 -6.20 -8.45 -11.89
C HIS A 96 -7.05 -8.27 -10.64
N TYR A 97 -8.33 -7.98 -10.88
CA TYR A 97 -9.20 -7.32 -9.90
C TYR A 97 -9.35 -8.13 -8.62
N PHE A 98 -9.54 -9.44 -8.77
CA PHE A 98 -9.65 -10.38 -7.67
C PHE A 98 -8.25 -10.83 -7.23
N VAL A 99 -7.91 -10.57 -5.96
CA VAL A 99 -6.65 -11.02 -5.34
C VAL A 99 -6.43 -12.52 -5.56
N SER A 100 -7.51 -13.31 -5.46
CA SER A 100 -7.51 -14.76 -5.69
C SER A 100 -7.00 -15.19 -7.06
N GLU A 101 -7.13 -14.33 -8.07
CA GLU A 101 -6.70 -14.63 -9.45
C GLU A 101 -5.31 -14.09 -9.77
N ARG A 102 -4.65 -13.32 -8.90
CA ARG A 102 -3.32 -12.78 -9.20
C ARG A 102 -2.28 -13.91 -9.32
N ASN A 103 -1.31 -13.75 -10.21
CA ASN A 103 -0.28 -14.76 -10.43
C ASN A 103 0.49 -15.12 -9.13
N ASP A 104 0.86 -14.10 -8.38
CA ASP A 104 1.43 -14.18 -7.04
C ASP A 104 0.85 -13.03 -6.18
N LEU A 105 1.08 -13.10 -4.87
CA LEU A 105 0.50 -12.18 -3.90
C LEU A 105 1.50 -11.14 -3.37
N HIS A 106 2.75 -11.21 -3.81
CA HIS A 106 3.82 -10.36 -3.32
C HIS A 106 4.31 -9.35 -4.36
N SER A 107 3.71 -9.27 -5.55
CA SER A 107 4.04 -8.31 -6.62
C SER A 107 2.82 -7.61 -7.21
N SER A 108 3.08 -6.56 -8.00
CA SER A 108 2.06 -5.83 -8.74
C SER A 108 2.57 -5.49 -10.15
N PRO A 109 2.15 -6.25 -11.17
CA PRO A 109 2.44 -5.89 -12.55
C PRO A 109 1.88 -4.53 -12.96
N ALA A 110 0.75 -4.09 -12.40
CA ALA A 110 0.21 -2.77 -12.66
C ALA A 110 1.15 -1.65 -12.19
N ILE A 111 1.71 -1.75 -10.98
CA ILE A 111 2.70 -0.77 -10.51
C ILE A 111 3.95 -0.79 -11.38
N ARG A 112 4.43 -1.99 -11.75
CA ARG A 112 5.62 -2.13 -12.59
C ARG A 112 5.46 -1.46 -13.95
N LEU A 113 4.37 -1.78 -14.67
CA LEU A 113 4.17 -1.33 -16.04
C LEU A 113 3.79 0.15 -16.10
N ALA A 114 2.77 0.58 -15.35
CA ALA A 114 2.35 1.98 -15.35
C ALA A 114 3.41 2.88 -14.71
N GLY A 115 4.00 2.48 -13.58
CA GLY A 115 5.05 3.24 -12.92
C GLY A 115 6.27 3.49 -13.80
N ARG A 116 6.78 2.44 -14.48
CA ARG A 116 7.85 2.59 -15.47
C ARG A 116 7.43 3.52 -16.60
N ARG A 117 6.21 3.34 -17.12
CA ARG A 117 5.71 4.17 -18.22
C ARG A 117 5.59 5.64 -17.84
N ALA A 118 5.18 5.96 -16.62
CA ALA A 118 5.15 7.34 -16.12
C ALA A 118 6.54 7.99 -16.12
N LEU A 119 7.56 7.24 -15.69
CA LEU A 119 8.96 7.69 -15.70
C LEU A 119 9.49 7.88 -17.13
N GLU A 120 9.21 6.94 -18.05
CA GLU A 120 9.56 7.06 -19.47
C GLU A 120 8.91 8.29 -20.13
N LEU A 121 7.61 8.49 -19.90
CA LEU A 121 6.86 9.65 -20.39
C LEU A 121 7.39 10.96 -19.80
N ALA A 122 7.95 10.93 -18.59
CA ALA A 122 8.63 12.06 -17.98
C ALA A 122 10.11 12.18 -18.35
N GLY A 123 10.70 11.18 -19.03
CA GLY A 123 12.10 11.15 -19.47
C GLY A 123 13.07 11.21 -18.30
N VAL A 124 12.74 10.55 -17.20
CA VAL A 124 13.55 10.48 -15.98
C VAL A 124 13.64 9.03 -15.53
N GLU A 125 14.69 8.69 -14.81
CA GLU A 125 14.81 7.43 -14.08
C GLU A 125 14.39 7.62 -12.62
N ALA A 126 14.15 6.53 -11.89
CA ALA A 126 13.77 6.59 -10.47
C ALA A 126 14.84 7.30 -9.60
N ALA A 127 16.11 7.22 -10.02
CA ALA A 127 17.23 7.87 -9.35
C ALA A 127 17.26 9.41 -9.54
N ASP A 128 16.63 9.93 -10.60
CA ASP A 128 16.57 11.35 -10.91
C ASP A 128 15.48 12.10 -10.13
N LEU A 129 14.64 11.36 -9.40
CA LEU A 129 13.55 11.93 -8.60
C LEU A 129 14.10 12.54 -7.31
N ASP A 130 13.89 13.85 -7.12
CA ASP A 130 14.18 14.53 -5.86
C ASP A 130 13.19 14.11 -4.76
N LEU A 131 11.91 14.03 -5.13
CA LEU A 131 10.81 13.78 -4.21
C LEU A 131 10.00 12.56 -4.63
N VAL A 132 9.62 11.75 -3.66
CA VAL A 132 8.77 10.57 -3.88
C VAL A 132 7.71 10.51 -2.79
N ASP A 133 6.46 10.32 -3.19
CA ASP A 133 5.39 9.90 -2.30
C ASP A 133 4.73 8.60 -2.77
N VAL A 134 5.12 7.52 -2.12
CA VAL A 134 4.52 6.19 -2.30
C VAL A 134 3.26 6.10 -1.44
N TYR A 135 2.15 5.69 -2.05
CA TYR A 135 0.91 5.43 -1.32
C TYR A 135 1.13 4.35 -0.27
N SER A 136 0.80 4.65 0.99
CA SER A 136 1.38 3.97 2.15
C SER A 136 0.33 3.52 3.18
N CYS A 137 -0.74 2.85 2.73
CA CYS A 137 -1.76 2.33 3.64
C CYS A 137 -1.22 1.26 4.59
N PHE A 138 -0.27 0.43 4.12
CA PHE A 138 0.39 -0.64 4.86
C PHE A 138 1.84 -0.83 4.37
N PRO A 139 2.74 -1.42 5.17
CA PRO A 139 4.12 -1.69 4.76
C PRO A 139 4.26 -2.51 3.49
N SER A 140 3.40 -3.51 3.28
CA SER A 140 3.42 -4.33 2.06
C SER A 140 3.24 -3.51 0.80
N ALA A 141 2.31 -2.54 0.80
CA ALA A 141 2.06 -1.66 -0.34
C ALA A 141 3.32 -0.87 -0.74
N VAL A 142 4.02 -0.33 0.26
CA VAL A 142 5.26 0.44 0.05
C VAL A 142 6.38 -0.47 -0.43
N GLN A 143 6.57 -1.64 0.17
CA GLN A 143 7.61 -2.60 -0.22
C GLN A 143 7.40 -3.09 -1.66
N ILE A 144 6.15 -3.40 -2.04
CA ILE A 144 5.81 -3.79 -3.41
C ILE A 144 6.12 -2.62 -4.35
N ALA A 145 5.59 -1.43 -4.09
CA ALA A 145 5.78 -0.29 -4.96
C ALA A 145 7.26 0.09 -5.12
N ALA A 146 8.02 0.12 -4.04
CA ALA A 146 9.45 0.42 -4.08
C ALA A 146 10.21 -0.59 -4.96
N ARG A 147 9.93 -1.89 -4.79
CA ARG A 147 10.57 -2.94 -5.61
C ARG A 147 10.19 -2.82 -7.09
N GLU A 148 8.92 -2.61 -7.40
CA GLU A 148 8.45 -2.52 -8.80
C GLU A 148 8.93 -1.25 -9.52
N LEU A 149 9.16 -0.17 -8.78
CA LEU A 149 9.63 1.12 -9.30
C LEU A 149 11.16 1.28 -9.24
N GLY A 150 11.88 0.34 -8.62
CA GLY A 150 13.33 0.44 -8.41
C GLY A 150 13.74 1.53 -7.41
N LEU A 151 12.90 1.81 -6.42
CA LEU A 151 13.19 2.78 -5.37
C LEU A 151 13.90 2.10 -4.19
N ASP A 152 14.96 2.74 -3.70
CA ASP A 152 15.63 2.35 -2.47
C ASP A 152 14.70 2.52 -1.26
N LEU A 153 14.71 1.58 -0.31
CA LEU A 153 13.94 1.69 0.93
C LEU A 153 14.60 2.61 1.96
N GLU A 154 15.89 2.92 1.80
CA GLU A 154 16.65 3.79 2.71
C GLU A 154 16.43 5.29 2.44
N ARG A 155 15.92 5.66 1.26
CA ARG A 155 15.52 7.05 0.96
C ARG A 155 14.13 7.38 1.53
N PRO A 156 13.80 8.66 1.73
CA PRO A 156 12.42 9.05 1.99
C PRO A 156 11.49 8.64 0.84
N LEU A 157 10.51 7.79 1.15
CA LEU A 157 9.45 7.34 0.22
C LEU A 157 8.11 8.06 0.44
N SER A 158 8.13 9.14 1.22
CA SER A 158 6.99 10.03 1.40
C SER A 158 7.48 11.45 1.59
N VAL A 159 6.64 12.40 1.17
CA VAL A 159 6.79 13.83 1.48
C VAL A 159 5.81 14.28 2.57
N THR A 160 4.79 13.47 2.86
CA THR A 160 3.73 13.78 3.82
C THR A 160 3.94 13.11 5.19
N GLY A 161 4.70 12.01 5.22
CA GLY A 161 4.76 11.09 6.36
C GLY A 161 3.79 9.90 6.25
N GLY A 162 3.18 9.71 5.07
CA GLY A 162 2.32 8.58 4.74
C GLY A 162 0.95 8.59 5.43
N LEU A 163 0.11 7.60 5.09
CA LEU A 163 -1.27 7.54 5.60
C LEU A 163 -1.33 7.35 7.13
N THR A 164 -0.32 6.73 7.74
CA THR A 164 -0.28 6.55 9.20
C THR A 164 -0.04 7.88 9.93
N PHE A 165 1.02 8.59 9.58
CA PHE A 165 1.49 9.74 10.37
C PHE A 165 1.09 11.08 9.75
N GLY A 166 1.17 11.21 8.42
CA GLY A 166 0.63 12.35 7.69
C GLY A 166 -0.89 12.47 7.87
N GLY A 167 -1.58 11.32 7.93
CA GLY A 167 -3.03 11.25 7.98
C GLY A 167 -3.63 11.23 6.58
N GLY A 168 -4.70 10.45 6.39
CA GLY A 168 -5.34 10.29 5.08
C GLY A 168 -6.86 10.18 5.23
N PRO A 169 -7.63 11.25 5.01
CA PRO A 169 -9.09 11.23 5.15
C PRO A 169 -9.73 10.28 4.11
N LEU A 170 -9.97 9.03 4.51
CA LEU A 170 -10.49 7.96 3.65
C LEU A 170 -9.76 7.90 2.28
N ASN A 171 -10.36 8.51 1.26
CA ASN A 171 -9.89 8.47 -0.12
C ASN A 171 -9.00 9.66 -0.52
N SER A 172 -8.89 10.73 0.29
CA SER A 172 -8.28 12.00 -0.16
C SER A 172 -6.77 12.10 0.04
N TYR A 173 -6.10 11.10 0.63
CA TYR A 173 -4.66 11.15 0.96
C TYR A 173 -3.79 11.67 -0.19
N VAL A 174 -4.01 11.18 -1.41
CA VAL A 174 -3.17 11.52 -2.58
C VAL A 174 -3.27 13.00 -2.94
N MET A 175 -4.40 13.64 -2.67
CA MET A 175 -4.52 15.09 -2.90
C MET A 175 -3.61 15.88 -1.95
N HIS A 176 -3.42 15.41 -0.71
CA HIS A 176 -2.46 15.98 0.23
C HIS A 176 -1.02 15.74 -0.20
N SER A 177 -0.70 14.56 -0.73
CA SER A 177 0.65 14.29 -1.22
C SER A 177 0.99 15.10 -2.48
N ILE A 178 0.06 15.28 -3.42
CA ILE A 178 0.26 16.17 -4.56
C ILE A 178 0.49 17.62 -4.10
N ALA A 179 -0.35 18.12 -3.18
CA ALA A 179 -0.20 19.47 -2.64
C ALA A 179 1.17 19.65 -1.95
N ARG A 180 1.58 18.68 -1.14
CA ARG A 180 2.86 18.73 -0.43
C ARG A 180 4.06 18.61 -1.36
N THR A 181 3.99 17.73 -2.37
CA THR A 181 5.01 17.64 -3.42
C THR A 181 5.14 18.98 -4.15
N ALA A 182 4.02 19.62 -4.50
CA ALA A 182 4.05 20.93 -5.16
C ALA A 182 4.67 22.02 -4.27
N GLU A 183 4.39 22.04 -2.97
CA GLU A 183 5.05 22.96 -2.04
C GLU A 183 6.56 22.76 -2.00
N LEU A 184 7.02 21.52 -1.87
CA LEU A 184 8.45 21.20 -1.75
C LEU A 184 9.20 21.43 -3.07
N LEU A 185 8.59 21.11 -4.21
CA LEU A 185 9.19 21.36 -5.52
C LEU A 185 9.48 22.84 -5.77
N ARG A 186 8.68 23.76 -5.21
CA ARG A 186 8.93 25.22 -5.33
C ARG A 186 10.23 25.66 -4.67
N GLU A 187 10.74 24.88 -3.73
CA GLU A 187 12.00 25.12 -3.02
C GLU A 187 13.20 24.45 -3.72
N THR A 188 12.97 23.76 -4.84
CA THR A 188 14.01 23.11 -5.64
C THR A 188 14.40 23.95 -6.86
N ASP A 189 15.61 23.75 -7.38
CA ASP A 189 16.04 24.32 -8.66
C ASP A 189 15.68 23.36 -9.82
N GLY A 190 14.40 23.38 -10.21
CA GLY A 190 13.93 22.57 -11.36
C GLY A 190 13.67 21.10 -11.08
N GLY A 191 13.55 20.70 -9.80
CA GLY A 191 13.43 19.31 -9.37
C GLY A 191 12.17 18.57 -9.85
N ARG A 192 12.17 17.25 -9.66
CA ARG A 192 11.16 16.29 -10.11
C ARG A 192 10.57 15.51 -8.93
N GLY A 193 9.26 15.34 -8.94
CA GLY A 193 8.54 14.61 -7.90
C GLY A 193 7.67 13.50 -8.49
N LEU A 194 7.70 12.31 -7.91
CA LEU A 194 6.77 11.22 -8.21
C LEU A 194 5.73 11.11 -7.09
N VAL A 195 4.46 11.05 -7.45
CA VAL A 195 3.36 10.68 -6.54
C VAL A 195 2.67 9.44 -7.08
N THR A 196 2.45 8.47 -6.21
CA THR A 196 1.68 7.26 -6.53
C THR A 196 0.35 7.26 -5.79
N ALA A 197 -0.68 6.71 -6.42
CA ALA A 197 -2.00 6.50 -5.87
C ALA A 197 -2.33 5.02 -5.91
N ASN A 198 -2.96 4.51 -4.85
CA ASN A 198 -3.47 3.15 -4.82
C ASN A 198 -4.93 3.13 -4.35
N GLY A 199 -5.76 2.29 -4.98
CA GLY A 199 -7.13 2.00 -4.61
C GLY A 199 -7.41 0.50 -4.49
N GLY A 200 -8.22 0.13 -3.50
CA GLY A 200 -8.58 -1.27 -3.23
C GLY A 200 -7.46 -2.04 -2.53
N MET A 201 -7.27 -3.31 -2.90
CA MET A 201 -6.28 -4.22 -2.31
C MET A 201 -5.03 -4.29 -3.20
N LEU A 202 -4.33 -3.15 -3.40
CA LEU A 202 -3.35 -3.00 -4.49
C LEU A 202 -3.98 -3.33 -5.85
N THR A 203 -5.16 -2.76 -6.14
CA THR A 203 -5.91 -3.11 -7.35
C THR A 203 -5.82 -2.05 -8.42
N LYS A 204 -5.97 -0.77 -8.06
CA LYS A 204 -6.00 0.35 -8.99
C LYS A 204 -4.84 1.27 -8.67
N HIS A 205 -4.09 1.67 -9.67
CA HIS A 205 -2.91 2.50 -9.49
C HIS A 205 -2.93 3.68 -10.45
N SER A 206 -2.52 4.83 -9.94
CA SER A 206 -2.25 6.03 -10.74
C SER A 206 -0.89 6.59 -10.35
N PHE A 207 -0.16 7.12 -11.33
CA PHE A 207 1.16 7.71 -11.14
C PHE A 207 1.16 9.10 -11.75
N GLY A 208 1.80 10.05 -11.07
CA GLY A 208 1.99 11.40 -11.59
C GLY A 208 3.42 11.87 -11.35
N VAL A 209 4.08 12.33 -12.40
CA VAL A 209 5.37 13.02 -12.30
C VAL A 209 5.16 14.52 -12.42
N TYR A 210 5.72 15.28 -11.49
CA TYR A 210 5.58 16.72 -11.38
C TYR A 210 6.94 17.41 -11.45
N SER A 211 6.99 18.68 -11.86
CA SER A 211 8.26 19.42 -11.81
C SER A 211 8.22 20.91 -11.51
N ALA A 212 9.34 21.32 -10.92
CA ALA A 212 9.95 22.65 -10.85
C ALA A 212 9.98 23.42 -12.17
N ALA A 213 10.62 22.79 -13.16
CA ALA A 213 10.93 23.35 -14.45
C ALA A 213 9.72 23.34 -15.39
N GLU A 214 9.72 24.27 -16.35
CA GLU A 214 8.70 24.28 -17.40
C GLU A 214 9.06 23.11 -18.33
N PRO A 215 8.13 22.17 -18.60
CA PRO A 215 8.42 21.04 -19.45
C PRO A 215 8.62 21.52 -20.89
N ASP A 216 9.56 20.89 -21.59
CA ASP A 216 9.87 21.11 -23.01
C ASP A 216 8.90 20.36 -23.96
N ARG A 217 7.96 19.60 -23.37
CA ARG A 217 6.94 18.82 -24.06
C ARG A 217 5.57 18.95 -23.39
N PRO A 218 4.47 18.70 -24.12
CA PRO A 218 3.13 18.62 -23.54
C PRO A 218 3.02 17.49 -22.51
N TYR A 219 2.05 17.61 -21.60
CA TYR A 219 1.64 16.54 -20.70
C TYR A 219 1.20 15.30 -21.48
N CYS A 220 1.65 14.12 -21.05
CA CYS A 220 1.24 12.83 -21.62
C CYS A 220 0.54 11.96 -20.58
N HIS A 221 -0.47 11.21 -21.03
CA HIS A 221 -1.20 10.25 -20.21
C HIS A 221 -1.42 8.94 -20.95
N GLU A 222 -1.22 7.81 -20.26
CA GLU A 222 -1.48 6.47 -20.79
C GLU A 222 -2.10 5.54 -19.74
N ASP A 223 -2.97 4.62 -20.18
CA ASP A 223 -3.56 3.55 -19.36
C ASP A 223 -3.00 2.19 -19.81
N LEU A 224 -2.32 1.49 -18.90
CA LEU A 224 -1.60 0.24 -19.15
C LEU A 224 -2.38 -1.00 -18.71
N THR A 225 -3.68 -0.85 -18.43
CA THR A 225 -4.53 -1.95 -17.93
C THR A 225 -4.61 -3.11 -18.92
N LYS A 226 -4.61 -2.84 -20.23
CA LYS A 226 -4.68 -3.90 -21.25
C LYS A 226 -3.44 -4.79 -21.22
N GLU A 227 -2.27 -4.19 -21.09
CA GLU A 227 -0.96 -4.82 -21.01
C GLU A 227 -0.87 -5.66 -19.73
N VAL A 228 -1.36 -5.14 -18.60
CA VAL A 228 -1.44 -5.87 -17.34
C VAL A 228 -2.35 -7.09 -17.46
N HIS A 229 -3.54 -6.93 -18.05
CA HIS A 229 -4.52 -8.02 -18.19
C HIS A 229 -4.11 -9.10 -19.20
N ALA A 230 -3.09 -8.84 -20.04
CA ALA A 230 -2.50 -9.86 -20.90
C ALA A 230 -1.50 -10.77 -20.17
N LEU A 231 -1.09 -10.41 -18.94
CA LEU A 231 -0.15 -11.21 -18.15
C LEU A 231 -0.83 -12.44 -17.53
N PRO A 232 -0.05 -13.46 -17.14
CA PRO A 232 -0.59 -14.65 -16.50
C PRO A 232 -1.40 -14.34 -15.24
N LYS A 233 -2.44 -15.14 -15.02
CA LYS A 233 -3.29 -15.12 -13.82
C LYS A 233 -3.60 -16.54 -13.37
N ARG A 234 -3.98 -16.71 -12.12
CA ARG A 234 -4.45 -17.98 -11.56
C ARG A 234 -5.95 -18.12 -11.68
N THR A 235 -6.40 -19.37 -11.68
CA THR A 235 -7.80 -19.72 -11.47
C THR A 235 -8.04 -19.95 -9.98
N ALA A 236 -9.00 -19.21 -9.42
CA ALA A 236 -9.49 -19.46 -8.07
C ALA A 236 -10.52 -20.60 -8.08
N THR A 237 -10.55 -21.42 -7.02
CA THR A 237 -11.54 -22.49 -6.86
C THR A 237 -12.13 -22.50 -5.45
N ASN A 238 -13.39 -22.90 -5.37
CA ASN A 238 -14.10 -23.16 -4.11
C ASN A 238 -14.34 -24.68 -3.98
N GLY A 239 -14.65 -25.14 -2.78
CA GLY A 239 -15.09 -26.53 -2.57
C GLY A 239 -14.01 -27.59 -2.76
N TYR A 240 -12.73 -27.21 -2.79
CA TYR A 240 -11.63 -28.18 -2.91
C TYR A 240 -11.36 -28.86 -1.57
N ALA A 241 -11.43 -30.19 -1.56
CA ALA A 241 -11.01 -31.02 -0.44
C ALA A 241 -9.80 -31.85 -0.89
N GLY A 242 -8.70 -31.77 -0.16
CA GLY A 242 -7.44 -32.37 -0.57
C GLY A 242 -6.20 -31.65 -0.06
N PRO A 243 -5.01 -32.16 -0.40
CA PRO A 243 -3.75 -31.54 -0.03
C PRO A 243 -3.52 -30.23 -0.80
N ALA A 244 -2.92 -29.25 -0.14
CA ALA A 244 -2.50 -27.98 -0.72
C ALA A 244 -1.25 -27.46 0.01
N GLU A 245 -0.61 -26.43 -0.54
CA GLU A 245 0.52 -25.72 0.06
C GLU A 245 0.08 -24.31 0.48
N VAL A 246 0.50 -23.82 1.64
CA VAL A 246 0.24 -22.43 2.06
C VAL A 246 1.06 -21.47 1.21
N GLU A 247 0.41 -20.64 0.39
CA GLU A 247 1.09 -19.62 -0.44
C GLU A 247 1.30 -18.30 0.33
N SER A 248 0.32 -17.91 1.15
CA SER A 248 0.36 -16.71 1.99
C SER A 248 -0.71 -16.81 3.06
N TYR A 249 -0.52 -16.11 4.18
CA TYR A 249 -1.53 -16.04 5.24
C TYR A 249 -1.55 -14.69 5.96
N ALA A 250 -2.63 -14.43 6.67
CA ALA A 250 -2.76 -13.33 7.61
C ALA A 250 -3.54 -13.79 8.85
N VAL A 251 -3.07 -13.41 10.04
CA VAL A 251 -3.73 -13.76 11.32
C VAL A 251 -4.41 -12.53 11.90
N MET A 252 -5.71 -12.62 12.14
CA MET A 252 -6.53 -11.56 12.72
C MET A 252 -6.45 -11.59 14.26
N PHE A 253 -6.44 -10.42 14.88
CA PHE A 253 -6.49 -10.27 16.33
C PHE A 253 -7.81 -9.62 16.76
N GLY A 254 -8.44 -10.15 17.80
CA GLY A 254 -9.74 -9.68 18.28
C GLY A 254 -10.90 -10.20 17.43
N GLY A 255 -11.92 -10.75 18.09
CA GLY A 255 -13.02 -11.45 17.43
C GLY A 255 -13.93 -10.53 16.63
N VAL A 256 -13.98 -10.71 15.32
CA VAL A 256 -15.26 -10.72 14.62
C VAL A 256 -15.67 -12.18 14.60
N ALA A 257 -16.61 -12.58 15.47
CA ALA A 257 -17.20 -13.92 15.35
C ALA A 257 -17.70 -14.07 13.90
N PRO A 258 -17.33 -15.15 13.17
CA PRO A 258 -17.73 -15.32 11.78
C PRO A 258 -19.24 -15.54 11.72
N LYS A 259 -20.02 -14.46 11.54
CA LYS A 259 -21.41 -14.58 11.11
C LYS A 259 -21.44 -14.66 9.59
N SER A 260 -21.20 -15.87 9.10
CA SER A 260 -21.35 -16.34 7.71
C SER A 260 -20.63 -15.53 6.61
N THR A 261 -20.06 -16.26 5.67
CA THR A 261 -19.38 -15.78 4.45
C THR A 261 -20.27 -15.04 3.44
N THR A 262 -21.43 -14.51 3.86
CA THR A 262 -22.50 -14.06 2.95
C THR A 262 -22.73 -12.55 2.94
N SER A 263 -21.95 -11.73 3.65
CA SER A 263 -22.08 -10.28 3.46
C SER A 263 -20.80 -9.50 3.78
N PHE A 264 -20.38 -8.67 2.81
CA PHE A 264 -19.47 -7.53 3.00
C PHE A 264 -19.93 -6.51 4.06
N ARG A 265 -21.06 -6.76 4.76
CA ARG A 265 -21.74 -5.83 5.66
C ARG A 265 -21.30 -5.95 7.13
N SER A 266 -20.43 -6.92 7.48
CA SER A 266 -19.98 -7.14 8.86
C SER A 266 -18.59 -6.57 9.20
N VAL A 267 -17.95 -5.81 8.30
CA VAL A 267 -16.63 -5.19 8.62
C VAL A 267 -16.76 -4.05 9.67
N TYR A 268 -17.98 -3.59 9.93
CA TYR A 268 -18.29 -2.57 10.96
C TYR A 268 -19.14 -3.09 12.12
N GLY A 269 -19.09 -4.40 12.41
CA GLY A 269 -19.67 -4.95 13.64
C GLY A 269 -19.13 -4.25 14.90
N LYS A 270 -19.87 -4.32 16.02
CA LYS A 270 -19.38 -3.83 17.33
C LYS A 270 -17.97 -4.37 17.55
N ARG A 271 -16.98 -3.49 17.54
CA ARG A 271 -15.58 -3.83 17.81
C ARG A 271 -15.54 -4.57 19.15
N ALA A 272 -15.11 -5.83 19.13
CA ALA A 272 -14.71 -6.51 20.35
C ALA A 272 -13.63 -5.67 21.06
N ALA A 273 -13.53 -5.83 22.39
CA ALA A 273 -12.45 -5.19 23.14
C ALA A 273 -11.10 -5.54 22.49
N PRO A 274 -10.12 -4.61 22.46
CA PRO A 274 -8.79 -4.93 21.95
C PRO A 274 -8.22 -6.14 22.70
N THR A 275 -8.05 -7.27 22.01
CA THR A 275 -7.33 -8.42 22.53
C THR A 275 -6.01 -8.59 21.77
N THR A 276 -5.02 -9.15 22.44
CA THR A 276 -3.78 -9.61 21.83
C THR A 276 -3.87 -11.06 21.34
N GLU A 277 -5.00 -11.72 21.61
CA GLU A 277 -5.22 -13.11 21.20
C GLU A 277 -5.56 -13.19 19.70
N PRO A 278 -4.84 -14.05 18.94
CA PRO A 278 -5.24 -14.48 17.61
C PRO A 278 -6.67 -15.04 17.60
N SER A 279 -7.43 -14.77 16.55
CA SER A 279 -8.84 -15.20 16.47
C SER A 279 -9.21 -15.94 15.18
N LEU A 280 -8.48 -15.73 14.09
CA LEU A 280 -8.74 -16.36 12.79
C LEU A 280 -7.54 -16.14 11.88
N ALA A 281 -7.11 -17.15 11.14
CA ALA A 281 -6.17 -16.98 10.05
C ALA A 281 -6.87 -17.19 8.70
N HIS A 282 -6.54 -16.35 7.73
CA HIS A 282 -6.93 -16.51 6.34
C HIS A 282 -5.72 -16.97 5.54
N LEU A 283 -5.86 -18.10 4.85
CA LEU A 283 -4.81 -18.72 4.05
C LEU A 283 -5.20 -18.64 2.57
N ALA A 284 -4.25 -18.21 1.75
CA ALA A 284 -4.23 -18.51 0.33
C ALA A 284 -3.45 -19.81 0.15
N CYS A 285 -4.06 -20.81 -0.47
CA CYS A 285 -3.47 -22.14 -0.64
C CYS A 285 -3.29 -22.47 -2.13
N ARG A 286 -2.12 -22.99 -2.48
CA ARG A 286 -1.78 -23.44 -3.82
C ARG A 286 -2.10 -24.92 -3.98
N LEU A 287 -2.86 -25.26 -5.00
CA LEU A 287 -3.23 -26.64 -5.29
C LEU A 287 -2.19 -27.32 -6.19
N PRO A 288 -2.10 -28.66 -6.20
CA PRO A 288 -1.17 -29.39 -7.07
C PRO A 288 -1.33 -29.10 -8.57
N ASP A 289 -2.53 -28.69 -9.01
CA ASP A 289 -2.84 -28.31 -10.39
C ASP A 289 -2.59 -26.82 -10.70
N GLY A 290 -2.03 -26.07 -9.75
CA GLY A 290 -1.66 -24.66 -9.90
C GLY A 290 -2.77 -23.65 -9.66
N ARG A 291 -4.02 -24.10 -9.40
CA ARG A 291 -5.13 -23.24 -8.95
C ARG A 291 -4.89 -22.74 -7.52
N ARG A 292 -5.69 -21.75 -7.11
CA ARG A 292 -5.68 -21.22 -5.74
C ARG A 292 -7.02 -21.47 -5.04
N ALA A 293 -6.96 -21.95 -3.81
CA ALA A 293 -8.10 -22.00 -2.89
C ALA A 293 -7.86 -21.06 -1.70
N TRP A 294 -8.93 -20.71 -0.99
CA TRP A 294 -8.85 -19.96 0.26
C TRP A 294 -9.41 -20.80 1.39
N ALA A 295 -8.76 -20.74 2.54
CA ALA A 295 -9.16 -21.48 3.72
C ALA A 295 -8.96 -20.66 4.99
N ASN A 296 -9.65 -21.04 6.05
CA ASN A 296 -9.50 -20.48 7.37
C ASN A 296 -8.88 -21.49 8.33
N VAL A 297 -8.18 -20.98 9.33
CA VAL A 297 -7.77 -21.74 10.52
C VAL A 297 -8.29 -20.98 11.73
N ASP A 298 -8.93 -21.67 12.66
CA ASP A 298 -9.42 -21.12 13.93
C ASP A 298 -8.91 -21.90 15.17
N ASP A 299 -8.11 -22.94 14.96
CA ASP A 299 -7.43 -23.67 16.03
C ASP A 299 -6.44 -22.76 16.80
N PRO A 300 -6.63 -22.53 18.11
CA PRO A 300 -5.83 -21.57 18.87
C PRO A 300 -4.32 -21.85 18.83
N ASP A 301 -3.91 -23.11 18.98
CA ASP A 301 -2.50 -23.48 19.02
C ASP A 301 -1.82 -23.20 17.67
N THR A 302 -2.50 -23.53 16.57
CA THR A 302 -2.03 -23.21 15.22
C THR A 302 -1.96 -21.70 15.00
N LEU A 303 -2.95 -20.93 15.45
CA LEU A 303 -2.95 -19.47 15.32
C LEU A 303 -1.78 -18.81 16.05
N HIS A 304 -1.46 -19.27 17.26
CA HIS A 304 -0.28 -18.82 17.99
C HIS A 304 1.00 -19.20 17.25
N ALA A 305 1.11 -20.44 16.77
CA ALA A 305 2.26 -20.88 15.99
C ALA A 305 2.47 -20.06 14.71
N MET A 306 1.40 -19.70 14.00
CA MET A 306 1.46 -18.86 12.79
C MET A 306 1.98 -17.44 13.05
N CYS A 307 1.91 -16.95 14.30
CA CYS A 307 2.44 -15.65 14.69
C CYS A 307 3.94 -15.69 15.04
N GLU A 308 4.50 -16.88 15.25
CA GLU A 308 5.88 -17.09 15.69
C GLU A 308 6.75 -17.81 14.64
N GLN A 309 6.12 -18.63 13.79
CA GLN A 309 6.77 -19.47 12.81
C GLN A 309 6.22 -19.21 11.40
N GLU A 310 7.07 -19.44 10.39
CA GLU A 310 6.70 -19.22 8.99
C GLU A 310 5.90 -20.42 8.50
N PHE A 311 4.71 -20.17 7.97
CA PHE A 311 3.81 -21.19 7.44
C PHE A 311 3.76 -21.23 5.92
N CYS A 312 4.24 -20.21 5.21
CA CYS A 312 4.32 -20.25 3.75
C CYS A 312 5.23 -21.42 3.30
N GLY A 313 4.76 -22.19 2.31
CA GLY A 313 5.43 -23.39 1.81
C GLY A 313 5.17 -24.66 2.63
N ARG A 314 4.37 -24.61 3.70
CA ARG A 314 3.95 -25.81 4.45
C ARG A 314 2.75 -26.49 3.78
N ASP A 315 2.67 -27.80 3.95
CA ASP A 315 1.54 -28.61 3.53
C ASP A 315 0.34 -28.40 4.47
N VAL A 316 -0.85 -28.44 3.88
CA VAL A 316 -2.13 -28.24 4.55
C VAL A 316 -3.19 -29.13 3.91
N GLN A 317 -4.10 -29.66 4.73
CA GLN A 317 -5.25 -30.41 4.27
C GLN A 317 -6.49 -29.50 4.25
N LEU A 318 -7.15 -29.39 3.10
CA LEU A 318 -8.40 -28.64 2.94
C LEU A 318 -9.62 -29.57 3.04
N ASP A 319 -10.67 -29.12 3.72
CA ASP A 319 -11.88 -29.91 4.01
C ASP A 319 -13.02 -29.73 2.97
N GLY A 320 -12.87 -28.83 2.00
CA GLY A 320 -13.89 -28.45 1.03
C GLY A 320 -14.96 -27.48 1.55
N ALA A 321 -15.07 -27.25 2.86
CA ALA A 321 -15.93 -26.25 3.47
C ALA A 321 -15.22 -24.90 3.67
N GLY A 322 -13.91 -24.85 3.41
CA GLY A 322 -13.09 -23.64 3.54
C GLY A 322 -12.31 -23.57 4.84
N THR A 323 -12.04 -24.72 5.46
CA THR A 323 -11.15 -24.87 6.61
C THR A 323 -9.86 -25.56 6.17
N ALA A 324 -8.78 -25.21 6.86
CA ALA A 324 -7.45 -25.79 6.68
C ALA A 324 -6.99 -26.45 7.98
N GLU A 325 -6.46 -27.68 7.86
CA GLU A 325 -5.68 -28.33 8.91
C GLU A 325 -4.21 -28.29 8.51
N CYS A 326 -3.42 -27.48 9.22
CA CYS A 326 -1.98 -27.38 9.00
C CYS A 326 -1.28 -28.62 9.56
N GLN A 327 -0.38 -29.21 8.77
CA GLN A 327 0.44 -30.35 9.20
C GLN A 327 1.75 -29.91 9.86
#